data_AF-A0A8T5SKS5-F1
#
_entry.id   AF-A0A8T5SKS5-F1
#
_cell.length_a   1.000
_cell.length_b   1.000
_cell.length_c   1.000
_cell.angle_alpha   90.00
_cell.angle_beta   90.00
_cell.angle_gamma   90.00
#
_symmetry.space_group_name_H-M   'P 1'
#
loop_
_entity.id
_entity.type
_entity.pdbx_description
1 polymer ?
#
loop_
_entity_poly.entity_id
_entity_poly.type
_entity_poly.pdbx_seq_one_letter_code
_entity_poly.pdbx_strand_id
1 'polypeptide(L)'
;MSYLTWREYTRSGPVCLGALLVIGGAIVALLASTDPAAFDFIPGYTVMIGAIVAVVGLLFIIMGFVFTRKKRDSVLRPVDTKLEDTPPPPPPPD
;
A
#
# COMPACT_ATOMS: atom_id res chain seq x y z
N MET A 1 14.38 -15.86 -6.33
CA MET A 1 12.97 -15.57 -6.67
C MET A 1 12.08 -15.18 -5.48
N SER A 2 12.41 -15.54 -4.23
CA SER A 2 11.61 -15.19 -3.03
C SER A 2 11.69 -13.72 -2.57
N TYR A 3 12.71 -12.97 -3.00
CA TYR A 3 12.91 -11.57 -2.57
C TYR A 3 12.01 -10.58 -3.34
N LEU A 4 11.53 -10.96 -4.53
CA LEU A 4 10.64 -10.12 -5.34
C LEU A 4 9.23 -10.08 -4.73
N THR A 5 8.68 -11.25 -4.38
CA THR A 5 7.33 -11.37 -3.80
C THR A 5 7.18 -10.64 -2.46
N TRP A 6 8.23 -10.62 -1.63
CA TRP A 6 8.18 -9.95 -0.33
C TRP A 6 8.16 -8.42 -0.45
N ARG A 7 8.80 -7.88 -1.49
CA ARG A 7 8.82 -6.44 -1.79
C ARG A 7 7.51 -5.94 -2.40
N GLU A 8 6.83 -6.78 -3.18
CA GLU A 8 5.44 -6.54 -3.63
C GLU A 8 4.43 -6.65 -2.48
N TYR A 9 4.56 -7.65 -1.59
CA TYR A 9 3.64 -7.86 -0.47
C TYR A 9 3.69 -6.69 0.54
N THR A 10 4.88 -6.19 0.86
CA THR A 10 5.03 -4.98 1.68
C THR A 10 4.64 -3.68 0.96
N ARG A 11 4.58 -3.67 -0.37
CA ARG A 11 4.08 -2.53 -1.16
C ARG A 11 2.55 -2.42 -1.13
N SER A 12 1.86 -3.55 -1.26
CA SER A 12 0.40 -3.61 -1.38
C SER A 12 -0.31 -3.80 -0.04
N GLY A 13 0.40 -4.32 0.98
CA GLY A 13 -0.16 -4.61 2.30
C GLY A 13 -0.85 -3.43 2.99
N PRO A 14 -0.19 -2.25 3.15
CA PRO A 14 -0.80 -1.10 3.82
C PRO A 14 -2.02 -0.54 3.06
N VAL A 15 -1.99 -0.61 1.73
CA VAL A 15 -3.08 -0.15 0.86
C VAL A 15 -4.27 -1.10 0.95
N CYS A 16 -4.05 -2.42 0.88
CA CYS A 16 -5.12 -3.40 1.04
C CYS A 16 -5.75 -3.35 2.43
N LEU A 17 -4.94 -3.25 3.49
CA LEU A 17 -5.44 -3.13 4.86
C LEU A 17 -6.25 -1.84 5.02
N GLY A 18 -5.75 -0.72 4.49
CA GLY A 18 -6.49 0.53 4.46
C GLY A 18 -7.82 0.43 3.70
N ALA A 19 -7.84 -0.24 2.54
CA ALA A 19 -9.07 -0.46 1.77
C ALA A 19 -10.11 -1.28 2.54
N LEU A 20 -9.68 -2.35 3.23
CA LEU A 20 -10.57 -3.16 4.07
C LEU A 20 -11.14 -2.35 5.23
N LEU A 21 -10.33 -1.49 5.88
CA LEU A 21 -10.80 -0.59 6.93
C LEU A 21 -11.81 0.44 6.42
N VAL A 22 -11.59 1.03 5.24
CA VAL A 22 -12.53 1.97 4.62
C VAL A 22 -13.88 1.29 4.34
N ILE A 23 -13.85 0.10 3.72
CA ILE A 23 -15.07 -0.64 3.38
C ILE A 23 -15.81 -1.05 4.66
N GLY A 24 -15.10 -1.60 5.65
CA GLY A 24 -15.69 -2.00 6.92
C GLY A 24 -16.31 -0.82 7.68
N GLY A 25 -15.59 0.30 7.79
CA GLY A 25 -16.09 1.51 8.44
C GLY A 25 -17.31 2.09 7.72
N ALA A 26 -17.32 2.10 6.39
CA ALA A 26 -18.45 2.55 5.59
C ALA A 26 -19.68 1.64 5.77
N ILE A 27 -19.50 0.32 5.78
CA ILE A 27 -20.59 -0.64 6.01
C ILE A 27 -21.21 -0.42 7.39
N VAL A 28 -20.39 -0.27 8.44
CA VAL A 28 -20.88 -0.02 9.81
C VAL A 28 -21.64 1.30 9.89
N ALA A 29 -21.11 2.37 9.30
CA ALA A 29 -21.78 3.67 9.29
C ALA A 29 -23.11 3.64 8.52
N LEU A 30 -23.13 2.98 7.36
CA LEU A 30 -24.33 2.86 6.55
C LEU A 30 -25.39 1.99 7.22
N LEU A 31 -25.03 0.82 7.75
CA LEU A 31 -25.96 -0.07 8.46
C LEU A 31 -26.62 0.63 9.65
N ALA A 32 -25.82 1.29 10.50
CA ALA A 32 -26.33 2.03 11.63
C ALA A 32 -27.22 3.23 11.23
N SER A 33 -27.02 3.78 10.02
CA SER A 33 -27.89 4.84 9.50
C SER A 33 -29.19 4.32 8.87
N THR A 34 -29.19 3.09 8.34
CA THR A 34 -30.33 2.55 7.59
C THR A 34 -31.33 1.86 8.53
N ASP A 35 -30.84 1.14 9.53
CA ASP A 35 -31.65 0.51 10.57
C ASP A 35 -30.96 0.64 11.94
N PRO A 36 -31.17 1.79 12.61
CA PRO A 36 -30.53 2.08 13.90
C PRO A 36 -30.98 1.11 15.00
N ALA A 37 -32.21 0.59 14.92
CA ALA A 37 -32.73 -0.28 15.96
C ALA A 37 -32.02 -1.64 16.01
N ALA A 38 -31.53 -2.13 14.87
CA ALA A 38 -30.81 -3.40 14.77
C ALA A 38 -29.28 -3.26 14.79
N PHE A 39 -28.74 -2.13 14.29
CA PHE A 39 -27.30 -1.98 14.04
C PHE A 39 -26.62 -0.85 14.81
N ASP A 40 -27.33 -0.15 15.70
CA ASP A 40 -26.71 0.81 16.62
C ASP A 40 -26.11 0.09 17.84
N PHE A 41 -24.86 -0.35 17.69
CA PHE A 41 -24.12 -1.05 18.74
C PHE A 41 -23.80 -0.14 19.95
N ILE A 42 -23.62 1.16 19.71
CA ILE A 42 -23.40 2.19 20.73
C ILE A 42 -24.34 3.36 20.43
N PRO A 43 -25.40 3.57 21.24
CA PRO A 43 -26.48 4.51 20.96
C PRO A 43 -26.00 5.89 20.50
N GLY A 44 -26.30 6.24 19.25
CA GLY A 44 -25.96 7.53 18.64
C GLY A 44 -24.48 7.72 18.26
N TYR A 45 -23.60 6.75 18.55
CA TYR A 45 -22.16 6.85 18.27
C TYR A 45 -21.69 5.87 17.20
N THR A 46 -22.45 4.83 16.86
CA THR A 46 -22.03 3.80 15.89
C THR A 46 -21.65 4.39 14.52
N VAL A 47 -22.41 5.36 14.03
CA VAL A 47 -22.11 6.07 12.77
C VAL A 47 -20.78 6.83 12.86
N MET A 48 -20.56 7.53 13.98
CA MET A 48 -19.32 8.27 14.22
C MET A 48 -18.12 7.31 14.29
N ILE A 49 -18.27 6.15 14.93
CA ILE A 49 -17.23 5.13 15.01
C ILE A 49 -16.91 4.56 13.63
N GLY A 50 -17.93 4.21 12.83
CA GLY A 50 -17.74 3.76 11.45
C GLY A 50 -17.01 4.80 10.59
N ALA A 51 -17.36 6.08 10.75
CA ALA A 51 -16.68 7.18 10.07
C ALA A 51 -15.21 7.32 10.50
N ILE A 52 -14.90 7.24 11.80
CA ILE A 52 -13.53 7.28 12.31
C ILE A 52 -12.71 6.12 11.74
N VAL A 53 -13.26 4.90 11.73
CA VAL A 53 -12.59 3.71 11.16
C VAL A 53 -12.28 3.92 9.68
N ALA A 54 -13.23 4.50 8.91
CA ALA A 54 -13.00 4.81 7.51
C ALA A 54 -11.91 5.86 7.30
N VAL A 55 -11.87 6.91 8.13
CA VAL A 55 -10.80 7.93 8.09
C VAL A 55 -9.43 7.31 8.39
N VAL A 56 -9.34 6.43 9.40
CA VAL A 56 -8.10 5.70 9.71
C VAL A 56 -7.66 4.82 8.54
N GLY A 57 -8.60 4.11 7.89
CA GLY A 57 -8.32 3.34 6.69
C GLY A 57 -7.78 4.20 5.55
N LEU A 58 -8.32 5.39 5.37
CA LEU A 58 -7.88 6.35 4.34
C LEU A 58 -6.46 6.86 4.62
N LEU A 59 -6.09 7.08 5.89
CA LEU A 59 -4.71 7.41 6.27
C LEU A 59 -3.74 6.28 5.91
N PHE A 60 -4.12 5.02 6.13
CA PHE A 60 -3.31 3.86 5.73
C PHE A 60 -3.11 3.78 4.21
N ILE A 61 -4.16 4.08 3.42
CA ILE A 61 -4.07 4.14 1.96
C ILE A 61 -3.08 5.23 1.53
N ILE A 62 -3.21 6.45 2.08
CA ILE A 62 -2.30 7.57 1.77
C ILE A 62 -0.86 7.20 2.11
N MET A 63 -0.63 6.64 3.30
CA MET A 63 0.69 6.22 3.76
C MET A 63 1.28 5.14 2.83
N GLY A 64 0.48 4.15 2.42
CA GLY A 64 0.86 3.15 1.41
C GLY A 64 1.25 3.77 0.07
N PHE A 65 0.52 4.78 -0.40
CA PHE A 65 0.87 5.51 -1.63
C PHE A 65 2.17 6.33 -1.51
N VAL A 66 2.41 6.97 -0.36
CA VAL A 66 3.65 7.73 -0.12
C VAL A 66 4.87 6.80 -0.11
N PHE A 67 4.79 5.66 0.58
CA PHE A 67 5.89 4.69 0.61
C PHE A 67 6.13 4.00 -0.74
N THR A 68 5.06 3.69 -1.49
CA THR A 68 5.20 3.09 -2.82
C THR A 68 5.83 4.06 -3.83
N ARG A 69 5.55 5.37 -3.74
CA ARG A 69 6.19 6.42 -4.56
C ARG A 69 7.69 6.51 -4.30
N LYS A 70 8.12 6.66 -3.04
CA LYS A 70 9.57 6.72 -2.68
C LYS A 70 10.38 5.53 -3.20
N LYS A 71 9.78 4.34 -3.27
CA LYS A 71 10.46 3.13 -3.78
C LYS A 71 10.48 3.03 -5.31
N ARG A 72 9.58 3.72 -6.03
CA ARG A 72 9.55 3.71 -7.51
C ARG A 72 10.73 4.50 -8.08
N ASP A 73 11.10 5.61 -7.45
CA ASP A 73 12.24 6.44 -7.87
C ASP A 73 13.60 5.74 -7.68
N SER A 74 13.69 4.80 -6.74
CA SER A 74 14.89 4.00 -6.49
C SER A 74 15.12 2.89 -7.53
N VAL A 75 14.07 2.41 -8.21
CA VAL A 75 14.15 1.31 -9.18
C VAL A 75 14.32 1.82 -10.61
N LEU A 76 13.86 3.04 -10.88
CA LEU A 76 14.00 3.71 -12.18
C LEU A 76 15.32 4.48 -12.36
N ARG A 77 16.21 4.49 -11.36
CA ARG A 77 17.58 4.91 -11.65
C ARG A 77 18.17 3.91 -12.64
N PRO A 78 18.62 4.35 -13.83
CA PRO A 78 19.33 3.45 -14.73
C PRO A 78 20.49 2.88 -13.92
N VAL A 79 20.50 1.56 -13.74
CA VAL A 79 21.72 0.87 -13.34
C VAL A 79 22.66 1.11 -14.51
N ASP A 80 23.70 1.92 -14.29
CA ASP A 80 24.80 2.08 -15.23
C ASP A 80 25.51 0.72 -15.38
N THR A 81 24.96 -0.17 -16.21
CA THR A 81 25.53 -1.48 -16.55
C THR A 81 26.67 -1.37 -17.57
N LYS A 82 27.27 -0.19 -17.74
CA LYS A 82 28.33 0.07 -18.73
C LYS A 82 29.75 -0.32 -18.27
N LEU A 83 29.90 -1.08 -17.18
CA LEU A 83 31.21 -1.38 -16.59
C LEU A 83 31.77 -2.79 -16.89
N GLU A 84 31.01 -3.70 -17.52
CA GLU A 84 31.45 -5.09 -17.71
C GLU A 84 31.55 -5.56 -19.18
N ASP A 85 31.14 -4.74 -20.15
CA ASP A 85 31.20 -5.07 -21.59
C ASP A 85 32.39 -4.43 -22.34
N THR A 86 33.49 -4.11 -21.64
CA THR A 86 34.77 -3.87 -22.34
C THR A 86 35.41 -5.21 -22.67
N PRO A 87 35.51 -5.61 -23.95
CA PRO A 87 36.19 -6.85 -24.31
C PRO A 87 37.66 -6.80 -23.85
N PRO A 88 38.24 -7.93 -23.40
CA PRO A 88 39.62 -7.97 -22.95
C PRO A 88 40.57 -7.52 -24.09
N PRO A 89 41.64 -6.79 -23.79
CA PRO A 89 42.59 -6.32 -24.80
C PRO A 89 43.22 -7.51 -25.55
N PRO A 90 43.51 -7.37 -26.86
CA PRO A 90 44.09 -8.45 -27.65
C PRO A 90 45.48 -8.85 -27.14
N PRO A 91 45.91 -10.13 -27.33
CA PRO A 91 47.23 -10.59 -26.91
C PRO A 91 48.37 -9.81 -27.58
N PRO A 92 49.53 -9.65 -26.91
CA PRO A 92 50.70 -9.01 -27.50
C PRO A 92 51.17 -9.73 -28.78
N PRO A 93 51.75 -9.02 -29.77
CA PRO A 93 52.37 -9.65 -30.93
C PRO A 93 53.65 -10.38 -30.53
N ASP A 94 53.81 -11.63 -30.99
CA ASP A 94 55.08 -12.38 -30.98
C ASP A 94 56.02 -11.89 -32.09
#